data_AF-A0A511YIQ7-F1
#
_entry.id   AF-A0A511YIQ7-F1
#
_cell.length_a   1.000
_cell.length_b   1.000
_cell.length_c   1.000
_cell.angle_alpha   90.00
_cell.angle_beta   90.00
_cell.angle_gamma   90.00
#
_symmetry.space_group_name_H-M   'P 1'
#
loop_
_entity.id
_entity.type
_entity.pdbx_description
1 polymer ?
#
loop_
_entity_poly.entity_id
_entity_poly.type
_entity_poly.pdbx_seq_one_letter_code
_entity_poly.pdbx_strand_id
1 'polypeptide(L)'
;MSVDDMNVLLFKKIRSKSIKSIVTKKSIDYTNHGAIYVVYGRDSLPIHTEWDEKIKVGDSILKPKDSLKIMIKSNSGVSVLDYEQNKEEILTTNF
;
A
#
# COMPACT_ATOMS: atom_id res chain seq x y z
N MET A 1 20.46 14.41 -6.18
CA MET A 1 19.02 14.28 -5.96
C MET A 1 18.81 14.15 -4.47
N SER A 2 18.02 15.02 -3.86
CA SER A 2 17.78 15.02 -2.41
C SER A 2 16.84 13.86 -2.00
N VAL A 3 16.76 13.55 -0.71
CA VAL A 3 15.79 12.59 -0.16
C VAL A 3 14.36 13.04 -0.46
N ASP A 4 14.10 14.35 -0.42
CA ASP A 4 12.79 14.92 -0.74
C ASP A 4 12.42 14.70 -2.21
N ASP A 5 13.37 14.84 -3.13
CA ASP A 5 13.14 14.54 -4.55
C ASP A 5 12.80 13.06 -4.77
N MET A 6 13.43 12.14 -4.02
CA MET A 6 13.15 10.70 -4.08
C MET A 6 11.73 10.38 -3.61
N ASN A 7 11.30 11.01 -2.50
CA ASN A 7 9.95 10.86 -1.97
C ASN A 7 8.88 11.39 -2.93
N VAL A 8 9.14 12.53 -3.57
CA VAL A 8 8.25 13.10 -4.59
C VAL A 8 8.10 12.16 -5.79
N LEU A 9 9.20 11.58 -6.27
CA LEU A 9 9.17 10.61 -7.38
C LEU A 9 8.41 9.33 -6.99
N LEU A 10 8.63 8.83 -5.77
CA LEU A 10 7.90 7.66 -5.27
C LEU A 10 6.39 7.94 -5.21
N PHE A 11 5.98 9.05 -4.61
CA PHE A 11 4.56 9.41 -4.51
C PHE A 11 3.94 9.64 -5.88
N LYS A 12 4.64 10.24 -6.84
CA LYS A 12 4.18 10.33 -8.23
C LYS A 12 3.93 8.94 -8.84
N LYS A 13 4.87 8.00 -8.65
CA LYS A 13 4.76 6.63 -9.15
C LYS A 13 3.61 5.86 -8.49
N ILE A 14 3.39 6.03 -7.19
CA ILE A 14 2.25 5.43 -6.49
C ILE A 14 0.97 6.05 -7.05
N ARG A 15 0.86 7.39 -7.03
CA ARG A 15 -0.31 8.15 -7.46
C ARG A 15 -0.77 7.78 -8.87
N SER A 16 0.14 7.58 -9.81
CA SER A 16 -0.19 7.24 -11.21
C SER A 16 -0.79 5.83 -11.40
N LYS A 17 -0.63 4.92 -10.44
CA LYS A 17 -1.11 3.53 -10.55
C LYS A 17 -2.61 3.43 -10.25
N SER A 18 -3.31 2.56 -10.98
CA SER A 18 -4.65 2.07 -10.62
C SER A 18 -4.54 0.59 -10.33
N ILE A 19 -5.01 0.14 -9.17
CA ILE A 19 -4.87 -1.23 -8.71
C ILE A 19 -6.24 -1.76 -8.29
N LYS A 20 -6.58 -2.94 -8.79
CA LYS A 20 -7.70 -3.75 -8.31
C LYS A 20 -7.26 -5.20 -8.44
N SER A 21 -6.75 -5.75 -7.35
CA SER A 21 -6.10 -7.06 -7.36
C SER A 21 -6.18 -7.72 -5.98
N ILE A 22 -5.70 -8.96 -5.91
CA ILE A 22 -5.41 -9.67 -4.67
C ILE A 22 -3.92 -9.57 -4.37
N VAL A 23 -3.57 -9.46 -3.09
CA VAL A 23 -2.20 -9.57 -2.59
C VAL A 23 -1.77 -11.03 -2.68
N THR A 24 -0.70 -11.30 -3.44
CA THR A 24 -0.21 -12.67 -3.69
C THR A 24 0.98 -13.04 -2.82
N LYS A 25 1.81 -12.07 -2.46
CA LYS A 25 2.94 -12.26 -1.53
C LYS A 25 3.41 -10.92 -0.96
N LYS A 26 4.29 -11.00 0.02
CA LYS A 26 5.12 -9.89 0.48
C LYS A 26 6.57 -10.16 0.14
N SER A 27 7.34 -9.10 -0.06
CA SER A 27 8.78 -9.20 -0.25
C SER A 27 9.49 -8.10 0.53
N ILE A 28 10.67 -8.42 1.04
CA ILE A 28 11.54 -7.47 1.73
C ILE A 28 12.74 -7.21 0.82
N ASP A 29 13.02 -5.95 0.54
CA ASP A 29 14.21 -5.54 -0.17
C ASP A 29 15.30 -5.11 0.83
N TYR A 30 16.19 -6.04 1.15
CA TYR A 30 17.30 -5.80 2.06
C TYR A 30 18.35 -4.83 1.50
N THR A 31 18.36 -4.58 0.19
CA THR A 31 19.27 -3.60 -0.43
C THR A 31 18.74 -2.17 -0.29
N ASN A 32 17.43 -2.02 -0.13
CA ASN A 32 16.76 -0.75 0.13
C ASN A 32 16.26 -0.67 1.59
N HIS A 33 17.19 -0.67 2.55
CA HIS A 33 16.90 -0.50 3.98
C HIS A 33 15.81 -1.43 4.57
N GLY A 34 15.59 -2.60 3.97
CA GLY A 34 14.54 -3.53 4.41
C GLY A 34 13.14 -3.09 4.03
N ALA A 35 12.99 -2.29 2.95
CA ALA A 35 11.69 -1.83 2.47
C ALA A 35 10.75 -3.01 2.17
N ILE A 36 9.54 -2.94 2.71
CA ILE A 36 8.52 -3.97 2.54
C ILE A 36 7.66 -3.65 1.34
N TYR A 37 7.41 -4.64 0.50
CA TYR A 37 6.57 -4.54 -0.67
C TYR A 37 5.42 -5.54 -0.62
N VAL A 38 4.24 -5.06 -0.97
CA VAL A 38 3.06 -5.87 -1.24
C VAL A 38 3.04 -6.16 -2.73
N VAL A 39 3.01 -7.44 -3.08
CA VAL A 39 3.00 -7.91 -4.47
C VAL A 39 1.57 -8.28 -4.87
N TYR A 40 1.16 -7.80 -6.03
CA TYR A 40 -0.15 -8.05 -6.63
C TYR A 40 0.01 -8.27 -8.13
N GLY A 41 -0.53 -9.38 -8.64
CA GLY A 41 -0.31 -9.78 -10.04
C GLY A 41 1.18 -9.88 -10.39
N ARG A 42 1.66 -9.02 -11.30
CA ARG A 42 3.08 -8.93 -11.74
C ARG A 42 3.79 -7.66 -11.25
N ASP A 43 3.19 -6.93 -10.32
CA ASP A 43 3.67 -5.63 -9.86
C ASP A 43 3.67 -5.57 -8.33
N SER A 44 4.25 -4.51 -7.78
CA SER A 44 4.31 -4.30 -6.34
C SER A 44 4.17 -2.84 -5.94
N LEU A 45 3.84 -2.64 -4.66
CA LEU A 45 3.82 -1.35 -3.99
C LEU A 45 4.67 -1.43 -2.72
N PRO A 46 5.55 -0.46 -2.46
CA PRO A 46 6.17 -0.33 -1.15
C PRO A 46 5.11 0.07 -0.13
N ILE A 47 5.23 -0.40 1.10
CA ILE A 47 4.34 -0.04 2.20
C ILE A 47 5.16 0.47 3.39
N HIS A 48 4.54 1.28 4.23
CA HIS A 48 5.13 1.64 5.52
C HIS A 48 5.20 0.40 6.41
N THR A 49 6.25 0.30 7.23
CA THR A 49 6.45 -0.85 8.15
C THR A 49 5.26 -1.06 9.07
N GLU A 50 4.65 0.03 9.54
CA GLU A 50 3.45 0.03 10.39
C GLU A 50 2.21 -0.58 9.71
N TRP A 51 2.22 -0.72 8.38
CA TRP A 51 1.12 -1.29 7.62
C TRP A 51 1.32 -2.77 7.32
N ASP A 52 2.48 -3.33 7.65
CA ASP A 52 2.78 -4.72 7.31
C ASP A 52 1.74 -5.67 7.91
N GLU A 53 1.41 -5.55 9.18
CA GLU A 53 0.43 -6.43 9.84
C GLU A 53 -1.01 -6.26 9.32
N LYS A 54 -1.29 -5.11 8.68
CA LYS A 54 -2.63 -4.71 8.19
C LYS A 54 -2.95 -5.29 6.82
N ILE A 55 -1.94 -5.65 6.05
CA ILE A 55 -2.09 -6.19 4.70
C ILE A 55 -1.64 -7.64 4.73
N LYS A 56 -2.52 -8.58 4.41
CA LYS A 56 -2.20 -10.01 4.38
C LYS A 56 -2.31 -10.56 2.97
N VAL A 57 -1.61 -11.67 2.74
CA VAL A 57 -1.78 -12.45 1.50
C VAL A 57 -3.22 -12.94 1.43
N GLY A 58 -3.86 -12.76 0.28
CA GLY A 58 -5.29 -13.03 0.08
C GLY A 58 -6.19 -11.81 0.23
N ASP A 59 -5.71 -10.70 0.82
CA ASP A 59 -6.51 -9.48 0.89
C ASP A 59 -6.69 -8.85 -0.49
N SER A 60 -7.84 -8.21 -0.70
CA SER A 60 -8.08 -7.39 -1.87
C SER A 60 -7.45 -6.02 -1.68
N ILE A 61 -6.61 -5.60 -2.62
CA ILE A 61 -6.03 -4.26 -2.69
C ILE A 61 -6.70 -3.46 -3.80
N LEU A 62 -7.25 -2.31 -3.42
CA LEU A 62 -7.84 -1.35 -4.33
C LEU A 62 -7.10 -0.02 -4.17
N LYS A 63 -6.66 0.55 -5.29
CA LYS A 63 -6.06 1.87 -5.35
C LYS A 63 -6.58 2.59 -6.58
N PRO A 64 -7.36 3.67 -6.45
CA PRO A 64 -7.72 4.47 -7.61
C PRO A 64 -6.50 5.22 -8.16
N LYS A 65 -6.52 5.48 -9.48
CA LYS A 65 -5.59 6.40 -10.11
C LYS A 65 -5.70 7.79 -9.45
N ASP A 66 -4.61 8.53 -9.44
CA ASP A 66 -4.51 9.90 -8.93
C ASP A 66 -4.71 10.07 -7.41
N SER A 67 -4.83 8.96 -6.69
CA SER A 67 -4.90 8.88 -5.22
C SER A 67 -3.61 8.34 -4.59
N LEU A 68 -3.34 8.76 -3.36
CA LEU A 68 -2.32 8.17 -2.46
C LEU A 68 -2.96 7.31 -1.36
N LYS A 69 -4.23 6.96 -1.51
CA LYS A 69 -4.93 6.05 -0.59
C LYS A 69 -5.02 4.66 -1.20
N ILE A 70 -4.73 3.65 -0.38
CA ILE A 70 -4.98 2.25 -0.69
C ILE A 70 -6.08 1.75 0.23
N MET A 71 -7.04 1.04 -0.34
CA MET A 71 -8.09 0.35 0.38
C MET A 71 -7.75 -1.14 0.41
N ILE A 72 -7.76 -1.70 1.61
CA ILE A 72 -7.50 -3.11 1.87
C ILE A 72 -8.80 -3.71 2.38
N LYS A 73 -9.29 -4.72 1.66
CA LYS A 73 -10.46 -5.48 2.07
C LYS A 73 -10.02 -6.90 2.43
N SER A 74 -10.20 -7.23 3.70
CA SER A 74 -9.88 -8.52 4.29
C SER A 74 -11.17 -9.18 4.82
N ASN A 75 -11.04 -10.36 5.43
CA ASN A 75 -12.15 -10.99 6.13
C ASN A 75 -12.57 -10.24 7.41
N SER A 76 -11.70 -9.40 7.97
CA SER A 76 -11.98 -8.65 9.21
C SER A 76 -12.61 -7.29 8.95
N GLY A 77 -12.67 -6.83 7.69
CA GLY A 77 -13.29 -5.56 7.33
C GLY A 77 -12.56 -4.84 6.21
N VAL A 78 -12.74 -3.51 6.19
CA VAL A 78 -12.11 -2.63 5.21
C VAL A 78 -11.29 -1.58 5.95
N SER A 79 -10.02 -1.45 5.57
CA SER A 79 -9.12 -0.40 6.05
C SER A 79 -8.67 0.47 4.88
N VAL A 80 -8.46 1.75 5.16
CA VAL A 80 -7.87 2.71 4.22
C VAL A 80 -6.54 3.18 4.79
N LEU A 81 -5.49 3.09 3.99
CA LEU A 81 -4.14 3.51 4.35
C LEU A 81 -3.74 4.67 3.43
N ASP A 82 -3.23 5.76 4.01
CA ASP A 82 -2.93 7.01 3.32
C ASP A 82 -1.43 7.31 3.33
N TYR A 83 -0.80 7.26 2.15
CA TYR A 83 0.65 7.49 2.01
C TYR A 83 1.03 8.95 2.30
N GLU A 84 0.12 9.92 2.11
CA GLU A 84 0.42 11.34 2.31
C GLU A 84 0.42 11.71 3.80
N GLN A 85 -0.52 11.14 4.54
CA GLN A 85 -0.67 11.41 5.97
C GLN A 85 0.07 10.39 6.86
N ASN A 86 0.53 9.28 6.28
CA ASN A 86 0.97 8.09 6.99
C ASN A 86 -0.06 7.66 8.07
N LYS A 87 -1.35 7.67 7.71
CA LYS A 87 -2.47 7.34 8.61
C LYS A 87 -3.20 6.10 8.14
N GLU A 88 -3.81 5.42 9.10
CA GLU A 88 -4.83 4.41 8.88
C GLU A 88 -6.19 4.94 9.29
N GLU A 89 -7.22 4.58 8.52
CA GLU A 89 -8.62 4.72 8.88
C GLU A 89 -9.30 3.35 8.75
N ILE A 90 -9.87 2.85 9.85
CA ILE A 90 -10.63 1.60 9.87
C ILE A 90 -12.09 1.94 9.61
N LEU A 91 -12.66 1.41 8.53
CA LEU A 91 -14.09 1.58 8.25
C LEU A 91 -14.86 0.51 9.05
N THR A 92 -15.34 0.87 10.22
CA THR A 92 -16.27 0.02 10.97
C THR A 92 -17.65 0.09 10.33
N THR A 93 -18.11 -1.01 9.76
CA THR A 93 -19.54 -1.19 9.47
C THR A 93 -20.24 -1.58 10.77
N ASN A 94 -20.92 -0.62 11.41
CA ASN A 94 -21.94 -0.94 12.41
C ASN A 94 -23.10 -1.61 11.65
N PHE A 95 -23.22 -2.94 11.76
CA PHE A 95 -24.41 -3.69 11.37
C PHE A 95 -25.20 -4.06 12.63
#